data_AF-A0A6P1PZL8-F1
#
_entry.id   AF-A0A6P1PZL8-F1
#
_cell.length_a   1.000
_cell.length_b   1.000
_cell.length_c   1.000
_cell.angle_alpha   90.00
_cell.angle_beta   90.00
_cell.angle_gamma   90.00
#
_symmetry.space_group_name_H-M   'P 1'
#
loop_
_entity.id
_entity.type
_entity.pdbx_description
1 polymer ?
#
loop_
_entity_poly.entity_id
_entity_poly.type
_entity_poly.pdbx_seq_one_letter_code
_entity_poly.pdbx_strand_id
1 'polypeptide(L)' 'MSILSLMMVITAMVAGFMLARFAVYHLLVWLKPSKTLKLTYVDQSGVQHFREVSLESQDARLLVKTLNEIQSNAKRDGE' A
#
# COMPACT_ATOMS: atom_id res chain seq x y z
N MET A 1 18.66 -29.77 -31.21
CA MET A 1 17.87 -28.53 -31.06
C MET A 1 18.73 -27.36 -31.47
N SER A 2 18.21 -26.42 -32.27
CA SER A 2 18.98 -25.23 -32.66
C SER A 2 19.06 -24.24 -31.48
N ILE A 3 20.10 -23.41 -31.46
CA ILE A 3 20.28 -22.34 -30.46
C ILE A 3 19.06 -21.41 -30.42
N LEU A 4 18.44 -21.13 -31.58
CA LEU A 4 17.21 -20.35 -31.66
C LEU A 4 16.05 -20.98 -30.88
N SER A 5 15.89 -22.30 -30.99
CA SER A 5 14.87 -23.05 -30.26
C SER A 5 15.12 -23.01 -28.75
N LEU A 6 16.38 -23.10 -28.33
CA LEU A 6 16.75 -23.00 -26.91
C LEU A 6 16.43 -21.61 -26.35
N MET A 7 16.78 -20.55 -27.08
CA MET A 7 16.50 -19.17 -26.68
C MET A 7 15.00 -18.92 -26.54
N MET A 8 14.18 -19.36 -27.50
CA MET A 8 12.72 -19.22 -27.42
C MET A 8 12.12 -19.91 -26.19
N VAL A 9 12.60 -21.11 -25.85
CA VAL A 9 12.13 -21.85 -24.66
C VAL A 9 12.48 -21.10 -23.39
N ILE A 10 13.71 -20.58 -23.29
CA ILE A 10 14.13 -19.77 -22.13
C ILE A 10 13.28 -18.51 -22.01
N THR A 11 13.05 -17.79 -23.11
CA THR A 11 12.21 -16.59 -23.11
C THR A 11 10.78 -16.91 -22.68
N ALA A 12 10.20 -17.99 -23.18
CA ALA A 12 8.86 -18.43 -22.79
C ALA A 12 8.78 -18.79 -21.29
N MET A 13 9.80 -19.45 -20.76
CA MET A 13 9.90 -19.75 -19.32
C MET A 13 9.98 -18.48 -18.47
N VAL A 14 10.81 -17.51 -18.86
CA VAL A 14 10.95 -16.24 -18.14
C VAL A 14 9.64 -15.45 -18.18
N ALA A 15 8.99 -15.37 -19.35
CA ALA A 15 7.71 -14.70 -19.49
C ALA A 15 6.62 -15.37 -18.64
N GLY A 16 6.56 -16.71 -18.64
CA GLY A 16 5.65 -17.47 -17.79
C GLY A 16 5.88 -17.23 -16.30
N PHE A 17 7.14 -17.18 -15.86
CA PHE A 17 7.49 -16.87 -14.48
C PHE A 17 7.07 -15.44 -14.08
N MET A 18 7.27 -14.45 -14.96
CA MET A 18 6.84 -13.07 -14.72
C MET A 18 5.32 -12.96 -14.60
N LEU A 19 4.57 -13.64 -15.47
CA LEU A 19 3.11 -13.69 -15.41
C LEU A 19 2.61 -14.36 -14.13
N ALA A 20 3.20 -15.51 -13.77
CA ALA A 20 2.88 -16.20 -12.52
C ALA A 20 3.16 -15.32 -11.30
N ARG A 21 4.31 -14.64 -11.26
CA ARG A 21 4.66 -13.68 -10.20
C ARG A 21 3.62 -12.56 -10.10
N PHE A 22 3.22 -11.98 -11.21
CA PHE A 22 2.20 -10.93 -11.25
C PHE A 22 0.85 -11.44 -10.70
N ALA A 23 0.41 -12.60 -11.18
CA ALA A 23 -0.83 -13.24 -10.73
C ALA A 23 -0.82 -13.53 -9.23
N VAL A 24 0.29 -14.06 -8.70
CA VAL A 24 0.45 -14.34 -7.27
C VAL A 24 0.38 -13.06 -6.45
N TYR A 25 1.05 -11.97 -6.85
CA TYR A 25 0.94 -10.71 -6.12
C TYR A 25 -0.48 -10.15 -6.12
N HIS A 26 -1.17 -10.18 -7.26
CA HIS A 26 -2.56 -9.74 -7.32
C HIS A 26 -3.48 -10.62 -6.47
N LEU A 27 -3.29 -11.94 -6.51
CA LEU A 27 -4.03 -12.88 -5.69
C LEU A 27 -3.80 -12.61 -4.20
N LEU A 28 -2.55 -12.37 -3.77
CA LEU A 28 -2.23 -12.06 -2.38
C LEU A 28 -2.84 -10.73 -1.92
N VAL A 29 -2.81 -9.70 -2.77
CA VAL A 29 -3.48 -8.41 -2.49
C VAL A 29 -5.00 -8.58 -2.42
N TRP A 30 -5.59 -9.43 -3.26
CA TRP A 30 -7.02 -9.71 -3.22
C TRP A 30 -7.43 -10.53 -1.99
N LEU A 31 -6.62 -11.53 -1.59
CA LEU A 31 -6.89 -12.39 -0.43
C LEU A 31 -6.68 -11.64 0.90
N LYS A 32 -5.67 -10.77 0.95
CA LYS A 32 -5.35 -9.96 2.12
C LYS A 32 -5.11 -8.52 1.69
N PRO A 33 -6.19 -7.77 1.36
CA PRO A 33 -6.06 -6.35 1.11
C PRO A 33 -5.39 -5.71 2.32
N SER A 34 -4.46 -4.78 2.08
CA SER A 34 -3.83 -4.02 3.15
C SER A 34 -4.91 -3.29 3.92
N LYS A 35 -5.35 -3.87 5.04
CA LYS A 35 -6.30 -3.25 5.95
C LYS A 35 -5.61 -2.25 6.87
N THR A 36 -4.40 -1.80 6.57
CA THR A 36 -3.72 -0.76 7.32
C THR A 36 -3.41 0.43 6.43
N LEU A 37 -3.66 1.62 6.96
CA LEU A 37 -3.33 2.91 6.40
C LEU A 37 -2.21 3.50 7.24
N LYS A 38 -1.10 3.86 6.60
CA LYS A 38 -0.05 4.64 7.24
C LYS A 38 -0.34 6.12 7.01
N LEU A 39 -0.66 6.81 8.10
CA LEU A 39 -0.89 8.25 8.11
C LEU A 39 0.39 8.94 8.58
N THR A 40 0.94 9.78 7.71
CA THR A 40 2.04 10.68 8.03
C THR A 40 1.51 12.09 7.95
N TYR A 41 1.59 12.84 9.05
CA TYR A 41 1.18 14.24 9.07
C TYR A 41 2.18 15.08 9.86
N VAL A 42 2.27 16.36 9.54
CA VAL A 42 3.07 17.33 10.29
C VAL A 42 2.11 18.12 11.18
N ASP A 43 2.44 18.25 12.45
CA ASP A 43 1.66 19.06 13.38
C ASP A 43 2.03 20.55 13.31
N GLN A 44 1.27 21.37 14.04
CA GLN A 44 1.48 22.83 14.11
C GLN A 44 2.81 23.25 14.73
N SER A 45 3.46 22.36 15.47
CA SER A 45 4.80 22.59 16.02
C SER A 45 5.92 22.17 15.05
N GLY A 46 5.55 21.78 13.81
CA GLY A 46 6.46 21.33 12.77
C GLY A 46 6.96 19.90 12.98
N VAL A 47 6.38 19.15 13.92
CA VAL A 47 6.79 17.79 14.26
C VAL A 47 6.04 16.80 13.36
N GLN A 48 6.81 15.91 12.74
CA GLN A 48 6.25 14.85 11.90
C GLN A 48 5.78 13.68 12.77
N HIS A 49 4.50 13.34 12.64
CA HIS A 49 3.87 12.21 13.31
C HIS A 49 3.61 11.08 12.33
N PHE A 50 3.86 9.86 12.79
CA PHE A 50 3.62 8.63 12.04
C PHE A 50 2.61 7.77 12.82
N ARG A 51 1.45 7.50 12.23
CA ARG A 51 0.42 6.64 12.84
C ARG A 51 -0.05 5.60 11.85
N GLU A 52 0.16 4.32 12.18
CA GLU A 52 -0.42 3.20 11.43
C GLU A 52 -1.79 2.89 12.00
N VAL A 53 -2.83 2.95 11.15
CA VAL A 53 -4.22 2.75 11.56
C VAL A 53 -4.82 1.61 10.75
N SER A 54 -5.41 0.65 11.45
CA SER A 54 -6.17 -0.43 10.83
C SER A 54 -7.53 0.09 10.35
N LEU A 55 -7.94 -0.33 9.16
CA LEU A 55 -9.22 -0.12 8.51
C LEU A 55 -10.27 -1.16 8.93
N GLU A 56 -9.94 -2.05 9.87
CA GLU A 56 -10.94 -2.94 10.43
C GLU A 56 -12.01 -2.15 11.20
N SER A 57 -13.26 -2.61 11.13
CA SER A 57 -14.42 -1.89 11.67
C SER A 57 -14.31 -1.51 13.15
N GLN A 58 -13.53 -2.26 13.93
CA GLN A 58 -13.25 -1.97 15.34
C GLN A 58 -12.31 -0.76 15.52
N ASP A 59 -11.40 -0.53 14.58
CA ASP A 59 -10.39 0.53 14.59
C ASP A 59 -10.78 1.76 13.76
N ALA A 60 -11.90 1.69 13.02
CA ALA A 60 -12.43 2.83 12.25
C ALA A 60 -12.64 4.09 13.12
N ARG A 61 -12.91 3.93 14.42
CA ARG A 61 -13.01 5.06 15.37
C ARG A 61 -11.66 5.76 15.59
N LEU A 62 -10.56 5.02 15.60
CA LEU A 62 -9.20 5.58 15.70
C LEU A 62 -8.82 6.35 14.44
N LEU A 63 -9.25 5.88 13.26
CA LEU A 63 -9.08 6.59 12.00
C LEU A 63 -9.81 7.93 12.02
N VAL A 64 -11.10 7.94 12.38
CA VAL A 64 -11.91 9.16 12.47
C VAL A 64 -11.33 10.15 13.49
N LYS A 65 -10.88 9.66 14.66
CA LYS A 65 -10.21 10.51 15.65
C LYS A 65 -8.94 11.17 15.10
N THR A 66 -8.10 10.39 14.41
CA THR A 66 -6.85 10.90 13.81
C THR A 66 -7.14 11.92 12.70
N LEU A 67 -8.15 11.69 11.87
CA LEU A 67 -8.56 12.64 10.84
C LEU A 67 -9.12 13.94 11.42
N ASN A 68 -9.88 13.87 12.51
CA ASN A 68 -10.36 15.05 13.22
C ASN A 68 -9.21 15.86 13.84
N GLU A 69 -8.20 15.20 14.42
CA GLU A 69 -6.98 15.85 14.93
C GLU A 69 -6.23 16.60 13.80
N ILE A 70 -6.08 15.97 12.63
CA ILE A 70 -5.46 16.58 11.45
C ILE A 70 -6.29 17.78 10.95
N GLN A 71 -7.62 17.64 10.88
CA GLN A 71 -8.51 18.71 10.41
C GLN A 71 -8.49 19.92 11.35
N SER A 72 -8.52 19.70 12.68
CA SER A 72 -8.41 20.79 13.65
C SER A 72 -7.07 21.51 13.55
N ASN A 73 -6.00 20.77 13.24
CA ASN A 73 -4.69 21.36 13.07
C ASN A 73 -4.61 22.22 11.80
N ALA A 74 -5.16 21.73 10.68
CA ALA A 74 -5.16 22.43 9.40
C ALA A 74 -6.05 23.69 9.39
N LYS A 75 -7.18 23.67 10.10
CA LYS A 75 -8.12 24.81 10.12
C LYS A 75 -7.56 26.03 10.86
N ARG A 76 -6.66 25.83 11.81
CA ARG A 76 -6.08 26.89 12.65
C ARG A 76 -4.91 27.64 11.98
N ASP A 77 -4.32 27.06 10.93
CA ASP A 77 -3.29 27.71 10.08
C ASP A 77 -3.90 28.58 8.96
N GLY A 78 -5.23 28.52 8.77
CA GLY A 78 -5.95 29.28 7.75
C GLY A 78 -6.67 30.54 8.25
N GLU A 79 -6.59 30.84 9.56
CA GLU A 79 -7.05 32.09 10.20
C GLU A 79 -5.85 32.99 10.54
#